data_AF-A0A7W7YR50-F1
#
_entry.id   AF-A0A7W7YR50-F1
#
_cell.length_a   1.000
_cell.length_b   1.000
_cell.length_c   1.000
_cell.angle_alpha   90.00
_cell.angle_beta   90.00
_cell.angle_gamma   90.00
#
_symmetry.space_group_name_H-M   'P 1'
#
loop_
_entity.id
_entity.type
_entity.pdbx_description
1 polymer ?
#
loop_
_entity_poly.entity_id
_entity_poly.type
_entity_poly.pdbx_seq_one_letter_code
_entity_poly.pdbx_strand_id
1 'polypeptide(L)'
;MATTDKVVWLDQGWQPVAIGFCPSEAAWDREAKRWNISADYPSIAGWGGHTALFNNSTTHQNIILVTVGRGSERDAMEVISTIVHEAVHVWQFVRQVIGEDNPGIEMEAYAIQNITENLVDAYCQTQGKGKVWA
;
A
#
# COMPACT_ATOMS: atom_id res chain seq x y z
N MET A 1 14.58 -15.26 9.28
CA MET A 1 14.31 -14.74 7.92
C MET A 1 12.92 -14.13 7.97
N ALA A 2 12.81 -12.81 7.77
CA ALA A 2 11.50 -12.15 7.76
C ALA A 2 10.62 -12.80 6.68
N THR A 3 9.37 -13.13 7.01
CA THR A 3 8.45 -13.76 6.06
C THR A 3 8.11 -12.77 4.96
N THR A 4 8.79 -12.86 3.82
CA THR A 4 8.71 -11.94 2.67
C THR A 4 7.39 -12.00 1.89
N ASP A 5 6.51 -12.96 2.20
CA ASP A 5 5.27 -13.26 1.45
C ASP A 5 4.02 -13.16 2.34
N LYS A 6 3.91 -12.07 3.08
CA LYS A 6 2.71 -11.66 3.83
C LYS A 6 2.48 -10.18 3.64
N VAL A 7 1.22 -9.78 3.55
CA VAL A 7 0.85 -8.36 3.61
C VAL A 7 1.23 -7.81 4.97
N VAL A 8 1.92 -6.67 4.96
CA VAL A 8 2.21 -5.88 6.15
C VAL A 8 1.11 -4.83 6.26
N TRP A 9 0.23 -5.01 7.23
CA TRP A 9 -0.83 -4.06 7.53
C TRP A 9 -0.24 -2.87 8.28
N LEU A 10 -0.54 -1.67 7.80
CA LEU A 10 -0.10 -0.42 8.41
C LEU A 10 -0.84 -0.23 9.74
N ASP A 11 -0.24 0.53 10.66
CA ASP A 11 -0.97 0.99 11.83
C ASP A 11 -2.10 1.91 11.37
N GLN A 12 -3.35 1.46 11.57
CA GLN A 12 -4.52 2.18 11.10
C GLN A 12 -4.68 3.53 11.79
N GLY A 13 -4.15 3.71 13.01
CA GLY A 13 -4.29 4.95 13.76
C GLY A 13 -5.73 5.46 13.74
N TRP A 14 -5.96 6.59 13.07
CA TRP A 14 -7.26 7.25 12.92
C TRP A 14 -8.02 6.90 11.61
N GLN A 15 -7.42 6.15 10.69
CA GLN A 15 -7.94 5.94 9.35
C GLN A 15 -8.99 4.84 9.31
N PRO A 16 -10.17 5.06 8.70
CA PRO A 16 -11.28 4.11 8.71
C PRO A 16 -11.13 2.94 7.72
N VAL A 17 -10.04 2.92 6.93
CA VAL A 17 -9.77 1.91 5.90
C VAL A 17 -8.54 1.10 6.32
N ALA A 18 -8.57 -0.22 6.14
CA ALA A 18 -7.39 -1.04 6.38
C ALA A 18 -6.43 -0.92 5.19
N ILE A 19 -5.19 -0.50 5.43
CA ILE A 19 -4.17 -0.33 4.39
C ILE A 19 -3.09 -1.37 4.60
N GLY A 20 -2.75 -2.09 3.53
CA GLY A 20 -1.75 -3.14 3.55
C GLY A 20 -0.71 -2.98 2.45
N PHE A 21 0.56 -3.10 2.81
CA PHE A 21 1.64 -3.27 1.85
C PHE A 21 1.77 -4.73 1.45
N CYS A 22 1.63 -5.01 0.16
CA CYS A 22 1.66 -6.35 -0.42
C CYS A 22 2.98 -6.58 -1.19
N PRO A 23 3.90 -7.40 -0.66
CA PRO A 23 5.27 -7.53 -1.18
C PRO A 23 5.42 -8.52 -2.35
N SER A 24 4.39 -9.32 -2.63
CA SER A 24 4.43 -10.35 -3.67
C SER A 24 3.05 -10.78 -4.12
N GLU A 25 3.00 -11.40 -5.30
CA GLU A 25 1.82 -12.08 -5.84
C GLU A 25 1.28 -13.15 -4.87
N ALA A 26 2.15 -13.93 -4.25
CA ALA A 26 1.73 -14.92 -3.24
C ALA A 26 1.08 -14.30 -2.00
N ALA A 27 1.46 -13.08 -1.61
CA ALA A 27 0.80 -12.34 -0.53
C ALA A 27 -0.55 -11.78 -1.00
N TRP A 28 -0.62 -11.31 -2.24
CA TRP A 28 -1.85 -10.82 -2.86
C TRP A 28 -2.91 -11.91 -2.95
N ASP A 29 -2.59 -13.06 -3.55
CA ASP A 29 -3.53 -14.17 -3.73
C ASP A 29 -4.12 -14.64 -2.41
N ARG A 30 -3.29 -14.62 -1.35
CA ARG A 30 -3.71 -14.99 -0.01
C ARG A 30 -4.73 -14.02 0.57
N GLU A 31 -4.46 -12.73 0.49
CA GLU A 31 -5.40 -11.72 0.99
C GLU A 31 -6.62 -11.60 0.08
N ALA A 32 -6.47 -11.73 -1.23
CA ALA A 32 -7.59 -11.77 -2.17
C ALA A 32 -8.57 -12.89 -1.82
N LYS A 33 -8.06 -14.09 -1.55
CA LYS A 33 -8.88 -15.21 -1.05
C LYS A 33 -9.50 -14.93 0.31
N ARG A 34 -8.74 -14.36 1.25
CA ARG A 34 -9.22 -14.08 2.63
C ARG A 34 -10.34 -13.04 2.66
N TRP A 35 -10.24 -12.03 1.80
CA TRP A 35 -11.17 -10.90 1.74
C TRP A 35 -12.25 -11.06 0.66
N ASN A 36 -12.28 -12.21 -0.01
CA ASN A 36 -13.21 -12.52 -1.10
C ASN A 36 -13.16 -11.47 -2.24
N ILE A 37 -11.94 -11.10 -2.62
CA ILE A 37 -11.64 -10.15 -3.69
C ILE A 37 -11.37 -10.94 -4.97
N SER A 38 -12.06 -10.54 -6.04
CA SER A 38 -11.86 -11.12 -7.38
C SER A 38 -11.02 -10.16 -8.22
N ALA A 39 -9.71 -10.08 -7.95
CA ALA A 39 -8.77 -9.28 -8.71
C ALA A 39 -7.42 -9.99 -8.84
N ASP A 40 -6.88 -9.99 -10.06
CA ASP A 40 -5.56 -10.55 -10.34
C ASP A 40 -4.44 -9.63 -9.82
N TYR A 41 -3.29 -10.22 -9.50
CA TYR A 41 -2.10 -9.43 -9.17
C TYR A 41 -1.70 -8.56 -10.37
N PRO A 42 -1.30 -7.28 -10.15
CA PRO A 42 -0.88 -6.39 -11.23
C PRO A 42 0.35 -6.94 -11.96
N SER A 43 0.16 -7.40 -13.20
CA SER A 43 1.22 -7.99 -14.06
C SER A 43 1.63 -7.07 -15.21
N ILE A 44 1.49 -5.75 -15.04
CA ILE A 44 1.83 -4.77 -16.07
C ILE A 44 3.36 -4.62 -16.17
N ALA A 45 3.91 -4.91 -17.36
CA ALA A 45 5.33 -4.75 -17.63
C ALA A 45 5.77 -3.29 -17.42
N GLY A 46 6.84 -3.09 -16.63
CA GLY A 46 7.44 -1.78 -16.41
C GLY A 46 6.79 -0.92 -15.33
N TRP A 47 5.87 -1.46 -14.52
CA TRP A 47 5.24 -0.65 -13.49
C TRP A 47 6.08 -0.43 -12.22
N GLY A 48 5.94 0.75 -11.62
CA GLY A 48 6.61 1.18 -10.39
C GLY A 48 6.02 0.52 -9.15
N GLY A 49 4.72 0.71 -8.95
CA GLY A 49 3.92 0.17 -7.85
C GLY A 49 2.44 0.20 -8.23
N HIS A 50 1.57 -0.39 -7.43
CA HIS A 50 0.13 -0.42 -7.66
C HIS A 50 -0.61 -0.15 -6.37
N THR A 51 -1.62 0.71 -6.41
CA THR A 51 -2.62 0.84 -5.35
C THR A 51 -4.00 0.44 -5.84
N ALA A 52 -4.70 -0.40 -5.08
CA ALA A 52 -6.07 -0.80 -5.36
C ALA A 52 -6.94 -0.76 -4.11
N LEU A 53 -8.14 -0.19 -4.26
CA LEU A 53 -9.21 -0.23 -3.28
C LEU A 53 -10.11 -1.44 -3.55
N PHE A 54 -10.37 -2.22 -2.51
CA PHE A 54 -11.27 -3.35 -2.55
C PHE A 54 -12.36 -3.23 -1.49
N ASN A 55 -13.54 -3.72 -1.82
CA ASN A 55 -14.64 -3.86 -0.89
C ASN A 55 -14.92 -5.35 -0.66
N ASN A 56 -14.97 -5.76 0.61
CA ASN A 56 -15.43 -7.09 0.95
C ASN A 56 -16.94 -7.15 0.75
N SER A 57 -17.39 -7.94 -0.22
CA SER A 57 -18.81 -8.08 -0.57
C SER A 57 -19.70 -8.60 0.56
N THR A 58 -19.13 -9.24 1.58
CA THR A 58 -19.86 -9.80 2.73
C THR A 58 -19.86 -8.85 3.93
N THR A 59 -18.70 -8.28 4.29
CA THR A 59 -18.58 -7.41 5.48
C THR A 59 -18.73 -5.93 5.18
N HIS A 60 -18.76 -5.55 3.90
CA HIS A 60 -18.72 -4.17 3.40
C HIS A 60 -17.51 -3.35 3.84
N GLN A 61 -16.49 -4.01 4.42
CA GLN A 61 -15.25 -3.35 4.80
C GLN A 61 -14.42 -3.01 3.57
N ASN A 62 -13.87 -1.81 3.56
CA ASN A 62 -12.92 -1.38 2.54
C ASN A 62 -11.50 -1.69 2.99
N ILE A 63 -10.69 -2.21 2.07
CA ILE A 63 -9.26 -2.39 2.25
C ILE A 63 -8.53 -1.80 1.05
N ILE A 64 -7.33 -1.26 1.29
CA ILE A 64 -6.45 -0.77 0.23
C ILE A 64 -5.18 -1.61 0.26
N LEU A 65 -4.80 -2.16 -0.88
CA LEU A 65 -3.52 -2.85 -1.04
C LEU A 65 -2.59 -2.01 -1.91
N VAL A 66 -1.34 -1.87 -1.44
CA VAL A 66 -0.25 -1.21 -2.15
C VAL A 66 0.82 -2.22 -2.46
N THR A 67 1.27 -2.33 -3.71
CA THR A 67 2.41 -3.15 -4.11
C THR A 67 3.51 -2.27 -4.70
N VAL A 68 4.76 -2.70 -4.56
CA VAL A 68 5.89 -2.13 -5.32
C VAL A 68 6.43 -3.24 -6.22
N GLY A 69 6.55 -2.93 -7.51
CA GLY A 69 6.99 -3.85 -8.54
C GLY A 69 8.36 -4.45 -8.23
N ARG A 70 8.53 -5.75 -8.51
CA ARG A 70 9.80 -6.46 -8.36
C ARG A 70 10.57 -6.37 -9.69
N GLY A 71 11.82 -5.92 -9.64
CA GLY A 71 12.66 -5.69 -10.82
C GLY A 71 14.01 -5.09 -10.41
N SER A 72 14.99 -5.08 -11.34
CA SER A 72 16.41 -4.71 -11.15
C SER A 72 16.68 -3.70 -10.04
N GLU A 73 17.76 -3.92 -9.27
CA GLU A 73 18.28 -3.09 -8.17
C GLU A 73 17.82 -1.62 -8.20
N ARG A 74 16.59 -1.36 -7.73
CA ARG A 74 16.03 -0.01 -7.74
C ARG A 74 16.82 0.82 -6.75
N ASP A 75 17.21 2.01 -7.20
CA ASP A 75 17.81 2.97 -6.29
C ASP A 75 16.79 3.36 -5.21
N ALA A 76 17.32 3.73 -4.05
CA ALA A 76 16.57 4.27 -2.92
C ALA A 76 15.51 5.28 -3.35
N MET A 77 15.94 6.22 -4.19
CA MET A 77 15.12 7.34 -4.61
C MET A 77 13.96 6.89 -5.48
N GLU A 78 14.16 5.90 -6.35
CA GLU A 78 13.11 5.37 -7.22
C GLU A 78 12.03 4.65 -6.39
N VAL A 79 12.44 3.85 -5.41
CA VAL A 79 11.51 3.17 -4.50
C VAL A 79 10.73 4.19 -3.68
N ILE A 80 11.39 5.15 -3.05
CA ILE A 80 10.73 6.18 -2.24
C ILE A 80 9.79 7.02 -3.10
N SER A 81 10.21 7.42 -4.31
CA SER A 81 9.37 8.17 -5.24
C SER A 81 8.12 7.39 -5.63
N THR A 82 8.27 6.09 -5.87
CA THR A 82 7.13 5.19 -6.13
C THR A 82 6.20 5.11 -4.93
N ILE A 83 6.74 4.92 -3.73
CA ILE A 83 5.92 4.82 -2.50
C ILE A 83 5.15 6.12 -2.24
N VAL A 84 5.78 7.28 -2.43
CA VAL A 84 5.11 8.59 -2.30
C VAL A 84 3.98 8.71 -3.33
N HIS A 85 4.21 8.29 -4.58
CA HIS A 85 3.18 8.29 -5.61
C HIS A 85 1.98 7.42 -5.20
N GLU A 86 2.24 6.20 -4.74
CA GLU A 86 1.19 5.29 -4.28
C GLU A 86 0.48 5.81 -3.02
N ALA A 87 1.19 6.46 -2.09
CA ALA A 87 0.59 7.07 -0.91
C ALA A 87 -0.45 8.15 -1.26
N VAL A 88 -0.24 8.91 -2.34
CA VAL A 88 -1.23 9.85 -2.88
C VAL A 88 -2.49 9.11 -3.33
N HIS A 89 -2.36 7.97 -4.01
CA HIS A 89 -3.51 7.14 -4.41
C HIS A 89 -4.25 6.55 -3.21
N VAL A 90 -3.53 6.08 -2.19
CA VAL A 90 -4.14 5.64 -0.93
C VAL A 90 -4.98 6.76 -0.32
N TRP A 91 -4.43 7.97 -0.20
CA TRP A 91 -5.18 9.11 0.34
C TRP A 91 -6.40 9.46 -0.50
N GLN A 92 -6.30 9.44 -1.82
CA GLN A 92 -7.45 9.62 -2.74
C GLN A 92 -8.56 8.59 -2.46
N PHE A 93 -8.22 7.31 -2.28
CA PHE A 93 -9.19 6.28 -1.95
C PHE A 93 -9.78 6.43 -0.54
N VAL A 94 -8.97 6.80 0.45
CA VAL A 94 -9.46 7.07 1.81
C VAL A 94 -10.49 8.19 1.78
N ARG A 95 -10.20 9.30 1.08
CA ARG A 95 -11.15 10.42 0.87
C ARG A 95 -12.46 9.97 0.25
N GLN A 96 -12.38 9.15 -0.81
CA GLN A 96 -13.56 8.59 -1.47
C GLN A 96 -14.41 7.76 -0.49
N VAL A 97 -13.76 6.94 0.36
CA VAL A 97 -14.48 6.09 1.33
C VAL A 97 -15.15 6.91 2.43
N ILE A 98 -14.53 7.99 2.89
CA ILE A 98 -15.09 8.84 3.96
C ILE A 98 -16.04 9.93 3.44
N GLY A 99 -16.12 10.13 2.12
CA GLY A 99 -16.92 11.19 1.50
C GLY A 99 -16.33 12.59 1.70
N GLU A 100 -15.01 12.71 1.72
CA GLU A 100 -14.30 14.00 1.84
C GLU A 100 -13.83 14.48 0.46
N ASP A 101 -14.46 15.54 -0.04
CA ASP A 101 -14.17 16.10 -1.37
C ASP A 101 -13.17 17.27 -1.33
N ASN A 102 -13.03 17.96 -0.19
CA ASN A 102 -12.20 19.16 -0.06
C ASN A 102 -11.45 19.16 1.29
N PRO A 103 -10.47 18.26 1.46
CA PRO A 103 -9.71 18.19 2.70
C PRO A 103 -8.92 19.48 2.93
N GLY A 104 -8.69 19.81 4.20
CA GLY A 104 -7.74 20.87 4.55
C GLY A 104 -6.34 20.54 4.03
N ILE A 105 -5.60 21.56 3.58
CA ILE A 105 -4.25 21.39 3.01
C ILE A 105 -3.28 20.68 3.96
N GLU A 106 -3.35 20.99 5.27
CA GLU A 106 -2.53 20.36 6.30
C GLU A 106 -2.94 18.90 6.52
N MET A 107 -4.24 18.61 6.49
CA MET A 107 -4.74 17.24 6.65
C MET A 107 -4.23 16.34 5.52
N GLU A 108 -4.29 16.83 4.27
CA GLU A 108 -3.78 16.11 3.11
C GLU A 108 -2.26 15.90 3.20
N ALA A 109 -1.50 16.94 3.56
CA ALA A 109 -0.05 16.85 3.71
C ALA A 109 0.34 15.81 4.78
N TYR A 110 -0.25 15.88 5.98
CA TYR A 110 0.02 14.93 7.06
C TYR A 110 -0.46 13.52 6.75
N ALA A 111 -1.60 13.35 6.07
CA ALA A 111 -2.10 12.04 5.69
C ALA A 111 -1.13 11.34 4.73
N ILE A 112 -0.69 12.05 3.68
CA ILE A 112 0.27 11.51 2.70
C ILE A 112 1.61 11.21 3.38
N GLN A 113 2.11 12.11 4.24
CA GLN A 113 3.35 11.87 5.00
C GLN A 113 3.25 10.59 5.83
N ASN A 114 2.21 10.46 6.66
CA ASN A 114 2.03 9.30 7.53
C ASN A 114 1.88 8.00 6.75
N ILE A 115 1.11 7.99 5.65
CA ILE A 115 0.96 6.81 4.78
C ILE A 115 2.33 6.44 4.18
N THR A 116 3.08 7.44 3.69
CA THR A 116 4.40 7.22 3.07
C THR A 116 5.37 6.58 4.06
N GLU A 117 5.52 7.13 5.26
CA GLU A 117 6.44 6.62 6.29
C GLU A 117 6.13 5.16 6.63
N ASN A 118 4.85 4.84 6.84
CA ASN A 118 4.41 3.48 7.13
C ASN A 118 4.63 2.51 5.95
N LEU A 119 4.43 2.95 4.71
CA LEU A 119 4.71 2.13 3.52
C LEU A 119 6.21 1.90 3.33
N VAL A 120 7.05 2.89 3.61
CA VAL A 120 8.53 2.73 3.59
C VAL A 120 8.96 1.70 4.62
N ASP A 121 8.44 1.78 5.85
CA ASP A 121 8.74 0.80 6.89
C ASP A 121 8.30 -0.61 6.50
N ALA A 122 7.09 -0.75 5.94
CA ALA A 122 6.56 -2.02 5.47
C ALA A 122 7.38 -2.60 4.29
N TYR A 123 7.82 -1.75 3.36
CA TYR A 123 8.74 -2.12 2.29
C TYR A 123 10.07 -2.62 2.86
N CYS A 124 10.67 -1.89 3.80
CA CYS A 124 11.95 -2.27 4.42
C CYS A 124 11.88 -3.60 5.18
N GLN A 125 10.74 -3.93 5.78
CA GLN A 125 10.51 -5.21 6.47
C GLN A 125 10.40 -6.42 5.52
N THR A 126 10.08 -6.21 4.24
CA THR A 126 9.69 -7.28 3.32
C THR A 126 10.53 -7.39 2.06
N GLN A 127 10.74 -6.27 1.35
CA GLN A 127 11.46 -6.20 0.08
C GLN A 127 12.79 -5.44 0.21
N GLY A 128 12.92 -4.55 1.19
CA GLY A 128 14.14 -3.79 1.43
C GLY A 128 15.32 -4.73 1.73
N LYS A 129 16.50 -4.40 1.18
CA LYS A 129 17.74 -5.16 1.37
C LYS A 129 18.34 -5.02 2.79
N GLY A 130 17.52 -4.93 3.83
CA GLY A 130 17.96 -4.76 5.22
C GLY A 130 18.64 -3.41 5.54
N LYS A 131 18.61 -2.44 4.62
CA LYS A 131 19.01 -1.07 4.92
C LYS A 131 17.86 -0.36 5.63
N VAL A 132 17.93 -0.30 6.95
CA VAL A 132 17.27 0.79 7.67
C VAL A 132 17.95 2.06 7.19
N TRP A 133 17.19 3.01 6.64
CA TRP A 133 17.73 4.32 6.30
C TRP A 133 18.10 5.00 7.63
N ALA A 134 19.41 5.22 7.83
CA ALA A 134 19.95 5.83 9.04
C ALA A 134 19.78 7.35 9.03
#